data_AF-A0A9D1LS66-F1
#
_entry.id   AF-A0A9D1LS66-F1
#
_cell.length_a   1.000
_cell.length_b   1.000
_cell.length_c   1.000
_cell.angle_alpha   90.00
_cell.angle_beta   90.00
_cell.angle_gamma   90.00
#
_symmetry.space_group_name_H-M   'P 1'
#
loop_
_entity.id
_entity.type
_entity.pdbx_description
1 polymer ?
#
loop_
_entity_poly.entity_id
_entity_poly.type
_entity_poly.pdbx_seq_one_letter_code
_entity_poly.pdbx_strand_id
1 'polypeptide(L)'
;MAGFSARRCAHMLLGRLRLCLKDARIYVAAAYTAAIAIFAVVMMQRQAQQYNQVYNIFEPFVHFLSMPWLIMFPVGGALIALCDAAQLPRESMNMLLRCRKSEWWVAEVLFTAIIIAGLYAMLLLLTVLLAIPGAYAKDVWSMYASSPAYGNADLPVVTLQYSSPSVAALFALLFQLLHALSIVQLVMTANMLSTHNRGIAIGVAVELVCYCMELFKIDWFRYISVYGRSMLTWNGMNAARTWQTVAFYALLLALELAVQRLALRRHSFICLRTE
;
A
#
# COMPACT_ATOMS: atom_id res chain seq x y z
N MET A 1 -29.46 19.58 16.42
CA MET A 1 -28.34 18.69 16.07
C MET A 1 -27.43 19.42 15.09
N ALA A 2 -26.33 20.03 15.54
CA ALA A 2 -25.42 20.69 14.60
C ALA A 2 -24.80 19.64 13.65
N GLY A 3 -24.72 19.90 12.35
CA GLY A 3 -24.28 18.96 11.31
C GLY A 3 -22.77 18.68 11.30
N PHE A 4 -22.32 17.76 10.45
CA PHE A 4 -20.90 17.52 10.14
C PHE A 4 -20.27 18.77 9.53
N SER A 5 -19.10 19.19 10.02
CA SER A 5 -18.37 20.35 9.46
C SER A 5 -17.14 19.91 8.69
N ALA A 6 -17.20 20.00 7.35
CA ALA A 6 -16.06 19.74 6.48
C ALA A 6 -14.85 20.63 6.80
N ARG A 7 -15.08 21.89 7.22
CA ARG A 7 -14.02 22.82 7.60
C ARG A 7 -13.24 22.34 8.83
N ARG A 8 -13.91 21.79 9.85
CA ARG A 8 -13.25 21.25 11.04
C ARG A 8 -12.46 19.98 10.71
N CYS A 9 -13.04 19.11 9.90
CA CYS A 9 -12.36 17.92 9.37
C CYS A 9 -11.07 18.30 8.61
N ALA A 10 -11.13 19.31 7.73
CA ALA A 10 -9.97 19.77 6.97
C ALA A 10 -8.88 20.37 7.87
N HIS A 11 -9.25 21.18 8.87
CA HIS A 11 -8.29 21.70 9.85
C HIS A 11 -7.61 20.58 10.65
N MET A 12 -8.37 19.55 11.03
CA MET A 12 -7.81 18.39 11.73
C MET A 12 -6.86 17.59 10.84
N LEU A 13 -7.25 17.33 9.59
CA LEU A 13 -6.40 16.65 8.60
C LEU A 13 -5.07 17.39 8.39
N LEU A 14 -5.12 18.71 8.17
CA LEU A 14 -3.94 19.55 8.02
C LEU A 14 -3.07 19.56 9.28
N GLY A 15 -3.70 19.56 10.46
CA GLY A 15 -3.00 19.45 11.73
C GLY A 15 -2.25 18.12 11.87
N ARG A 16 -2.90 17.00 11.54
CA ARG A 16 -2.28 15.66 11.56
C ARG A 16 -1.13 15.54 10.56
N LEU A 17 -1.29 16.05 9.34
CA LEU A 17 -0.21 16.09 8.34
C LEU A 17 1.00 16.89 8.83
N ARG A 18 0.79 18.07 9.45
CA ARG A 18 1.88 18.86 10.02
C ARG A 18 2.60 18.17 11.16
N LEU A 19 1.87 17.44 12.02
CA LEU A 19 2.49 16.66 13.09
C LEU A 19 3.27 15.46 12.53
N CYS A 20 2.72 14.78 11.52
CA CYS A 20 3.37 13.66 10.86
C CYS A 20 4.72 14.07 10.23
N LEU A 21 4.79 15.25 9.61
CA LEU A 21 6.06 15.79 9.06
C LEU A 21 7.13 16.08 10.13
N LYS A 22 6.77 16.19 11.41
CA LYS A 22 7.75 16.33 12.50
C LYS A 22 8.19 15.00 13.08
N ASP A 23 7.49 13.92 12.74
CA ASP A 23 7.75 12.59 13.29
C ASP A 23 8.90 11.92 12.53
N ALA A 24 9.89 11.37 13.24
CA ALA A 24 10.98 10.63 12.62
C ALA A 24 10.47 9.43 11.80
N ARG A 25 9.32 8.85 12.17
CA ARG A 25 8.77 7.65 11.54
C ARG A 25 8.43 7.83 10.06
N ILE A 26 7.94 8.99 9.65
CA ILE A 26 7.62 9.22 8.23
C ILE A 26 8.91 9.24 7.38
N TYR A 27 9.99 9.78 7.93
CA TYR A 27 11.29 9.79 7.25
C TYR A 27 11.91 8.40 7.18
N VAL A 28 11.75 7.57 8.21
CA VAL A 28 12.16 6.16 8.19
C VAL A 28 11.34 5.39 7.14
N ALA A 29 10.03 5.58 7.10
CA ALA A 29 9.17 4.97 6.08
C ALA A 29 9.53 5.44 4.65
N ALA A 30 9.87 6.71 4.48
CA ALA A 30 10.32 7.25 3.21
C ALA A 30 11.67 6.64 2.78
N ALA A 31 12.64 6.56 3.70
CA ALA A 31 13.94 5.92 3.46
C ALA A 31 13.79 4.43 3.12
N TYR A 32 12.91 3.73 3.82
CA TYR A 32 12.56 2.34 3.55
C TYR A 32 11.96 2.17 2.14
N THR A 33 11.03 3.05 1.76
CA THR A 33 10.42 3.05 0.43
C THR A 33 11.46 3.32 -0.66
N ALA A 34 12.40 4.25 -0.42
CA ALA A 34 13.51 4.52 -1.33
C ALA A 34 14.44 3.30 -1.45
N ALA A 35 14.73 2.60 -0.35
CA ALA A 35 15.53 1.37 -0.36
C ALA A 35 14.85 0.27 -1.19
N ILE A 36 13.52 0.12 -1.09
CA ILE A 36 12.76 -0.80 -1.95
C ILE A 36 12.86 -0.39 -3.42
N ALA A 37 12.71 0.91 -3.73
CA ALA A 37 12.82 1.40 -5.09
C ALA A 37 14.21 1.08 -5.71
N ILE A 38 15.27 1.31 -4.94
CA ILE A 38 16.65 0.97 -5.33
C ILE A 38 16.77 -0.53 -5.56
N PHE A 39 16.26 -1.35 -4.63
CA PHE A 39 16.33 -2.81 -4.74
C PHE A 39 15.61 -3.31 -6.00
N ALA A 40 14.41 -2.80 -6.30
CA ALA A 40 13.65 -3.13 -7.51
C ALA A 40 14.45 -2.84 -8.79
N VAL A 41 15.09 -1.67 -8.86
CA VAL A 41 15.89 -1.26 -10.03
C VAL A 41 17.18 -2.06 -10.12
N VAL A 42 17.91 -2.24 -9.03
CA VAL A 42 19.17 -3.01 -9.02
C VAL A 42 18.93 -4.47 -9.41
N MET A 43 17.83 -5.08 -8.94
CA MET A 43 17.43 -6.43 -9.33
C MET A 43 17.26 -6.53 -10.85
N MET A 44 16.47 -5.64 -11.44
CA MET A 44 16.21 -5.62 -12.87
C MET A 44 17.49 -5.32 -13.68
N GLN A 45 18.31 -4.38 -13.22
CA GLN A 45 19.58 -4.02 -13.86
C GLN A 45 20.55 -5.19 -13.91
N ARG A 46 20.72 -5.93 -12.80
CA ARG A 46 21.61 -7.09 -12.75
C ARG A 46 21.18 -8.16 -13.74
N GLN A 47 19.88 -8.43 -13.82
CA GLN A 47 19.37 -9.41 -14.76
C GLN A 47 19.52 -8.92 -16.22
N ALA A 48 19.22 -7.65 -16.49
CA ALA A 48 19.39 -7.07 -17.83
C ALA A 48 20.86 -7.11 -18.30
N GLN A 49 21.81 -6.84 -17.39
CA GLN A 49 23.25 -6.96 -17.66
C GLN A 49 23.68 -8.40 -17.95
N GLN A 50 23.15 -9.37 -17.19
CA GLN A 50 23.46 -10.79 -17.39
C GLN A 50 23.10 -11.28 -18.81
N TYR A 51 22.03 -10.74 -19.40
CA TYR A 51 21.56 -11.15 -20.73
C TYR A 51 21.87 -10.13 -21.84
N ASN A 52 22.60 -9.06 -21.51
CA ASN A 52 22.95 -7.96 -22.41
C ASN A 52 21.72 -7.36 -23.13
N GLN A 53 20.66 -7.07 -22.37
CA GLN A 53 19.40 -6.50 -22.88
C GLN A 53 19.09 -5.15 -22.24
N VAL A 54 18.21 -4.39 -22.88
CA VAL A 54 17.66 -3.13 -22.35
C VAL A 54 16.20 -3.35 -21.93
N TYR A 55 15.77 -2.67 -20.88
CA TYR A 55 14.41 -2.78 -20.32
C TYR A 55 13.64 -1.45 -20.43
N ASN A 56 12.32 -1.49 -20.30
CA ASN A 56 11.50 -0.28 -20.23
C ASN A 56 11.56 0.35 -18.82
N ILE A 57 11.45 1.67 -18.72
CA ILE A 57 11.51 2.43 -17.45
C ILE A 57 10.52 1.96 -16.37
N PHE A 58 9.36 1.40 -16.73
CA PHE A 58 8.34 0.91 -15.80
C PHE A 58 8.53 -0.57 -15.41
N GLU A 59 9.32 -1.33 -16.17
CA GLU A 59 9.50 -2.76 -15.93
C GLU A 59 10.08 -3.09 -14.57
N PRO A 60 11.05 -2.35 -14.00
CA PRO A 60 11.54 -2.64 -12.64
C PRO A 60 10.42 -2.60 -11.59
N PHE A 61 9.52 -1.61 -11.68
CA PHE A 61 8.39 -1.46 -10.78
C PHE A 61 7.38 -2.60 -10.96
N VAL A 62 7.01 -2.88 -12.22
CA VAL A 62 6.07 -3.96 -12.53
C VAL A 62 6.63 -5.32 -12.12
N HIS A 63 7.90 -5.58 -12.43
CA HIS A 63 8.58 -6.82 -12.08
C HIS A 63 8.58 -7.05 -10.58
N PHE A 64 9.01 -6.03 -9.82
CA PHE A 64 9.08 -6.10 -8.37
C PHE A 64 7.71 -6.40 -7.74
N LEU A 65 6.65 -5.74 -8.21
CA LEU A 65 5.28 -5.95 -7.70
C LEU A 65 4.58 -7.18 -8.26
N SER A 66 5.13 -7.83 -9.29
CA SER A 66 4.60 -9.08 -9.82
C SER A 66 5.15 -10.30 -9.08
N MET A 67 6.25 -10.13 -8.33
CA MET A 67 6.91 -11.21 -7.61
C MET A 67 6.19 -11.55 -6.30
N PRO A 68 5.68 -12.78 -6.13
CA PRO A 68 4.92 -13.22 -4.95
C PRO A 68 5.63 -13.14 -3.60
N TRP A 69 6.93 -12.87 -3.55
CA TRP A 69 7.68 -12.72 -2.28
C TRP A 69 8.18 -11.29 -2.04
N LEU A 70 8.04 -10.41 -3.03
CA LEU A 70 8.49 -9.02 -2.91
C LEU A 70 7.34 -8.05 -2.61
N ILE A 71 6.13 -8.43 -3.00
CA ILE A 71 4.92 -7.61 -2.91
C ILE A 71 4.49 -7.28 -1.47
N MET A 72 4.96 -8.04 -0.45
CA MET A 72 4.75 -7.68 0.97
C MET A 72 5.58 -6.48 1.44
N PHE A 73 6.76 -6.24 0.85
CA PHE A 73 7.70 -5.24 1.36
C PHE A 73 7.16 -3.80 1.27
N PRO A 74 6.51 -3.37 0.17
CA PRO A 74 5.92 -2.03 0.09
C PRO A 74 4.91 -1.72 1.21
N VAL A 75 4.14 -2.72 1.67
CA VAL A 75 3.19 -2.55 2.79
C VAL A 75 3.94 -2.28 4.10
N GLY A 76 5.14 -2.82 4.27
CA GLY A 76 6.00 -2.54 5.42
C GLY A 76 6.26 -1.05 5.63
N GLY A 77 6.47 -0.28 4.55
CA GLY A 77 6.65 1.17 4.63
C GLY A 77 5.41 1.90 5.16
N ALA A 78 4.23 1.48 4.69
CA ALA A 78 2.96 2.00 5.18
C ALA A 78 2.71 1.64 6.66
N LEU A 79 3.03 0.41 7.06
CA LEU A 79 2.94 -0.05 8.45
C LEU A 79 3.89 0.71 9.37
N ILE A 80 5.12 1.02 8.94
CA ILE A 80 6.07 1.84 9.72
C ILE A 80 5.51 3.25 9.92
N ALA A 81 4.99 3.87 8.84
CA ALA A 81 4.48 5.24 8.89
C ALA A 81 3.20 5.39 9.74
N LEU A 82 2.35 4.36 9.74
CA LEU A 82 0.98 4.41 10.30
C LEU A 82 0.77 3.40 11.44
N CYS A 83 1.87 3.04 12.10
CA CYS A 83 1.89 2.02 13.16
C CYS A 83 1.00 2.41 14.36
N ASP A 84 0.88 3.71 14.60
CA ASP A 84 0.08 4.33 15.65
C ASP A 84 -1.23 4.95 15.11
N ALA A 85 -1.71 4.51 13.95
CA ALA A 85 -3.00 4.96 13.41
C ALA A 85 -4.11 4.81 14.47
N ALA A 86 -4.99 5.81 14.55
CA ALA A 86 -6.00 6.00 15.59
C ALA A 86 -5.48 6.35 17.01
N GLN A 87 -4.16 6.37 17.24
CA GLN A 87 -3.58 6.87 18.49
C GLN A 87 -3.24 8.35 18.37
N LEU A 88 -3.36 9.04 19.50
CA LEU A 88 -3.30 10.49 19.54
C LEU A 88 -2.10 10.94 20.37
N PRO A 89 -1.10 11.61 19.76
CA PRO A 89 -0.08 12.33 20.51
C PRO A 89 -0.72 13.45 21.34
N ARG A 90 -0.10 13.81 22.47
CA ARG A 90 -0.58 14.88 23.36
C ARG A 90 -0.90 16.18 22.62
N GLU A 91 -0.10 16.55 21.63
CA GLU A 91 -0.32 17.75 20.81
C GLU A 91 -1.64 17.70 20.01
N SER A 92 -2.09 16.50 19.63
CA SER A 92 -3.34 16.29 18.89
C SER A 92 -4.58 16.23 19.80
N MET A 93 -4.44 16.00 21.11
CA MET A 93 -5.55 16.12 22.07
C MET A 93 -6.16 17.52 22.08
N ASN A 94 -5.33 18.56 21.95
CA ASN A 94 -5.81 19.94 21.89
C ASN A 94 -6.65 20.22 20.64
N MET A 95 -6.38 19.52 19.53
CA MET A 95 -7.18 19.61 18.31
C MET A 95 -8.52 18.86 18.45
N LEU A 96 -8.53 17.76 19.19
CA LEU A 96 -9.72 16.96 19.48
C LEU A 96 -10.75 17.66 20.35
N LEU A 97 -10.32 18.49 21.31
CA LEU A 97 -11.23 19.30 22.13
C LEU A 97 -12.13 20.22 21.27
N ARG A 98 -11.72 20.51 20.03
CA ARG A 98 -12.43 21.38 19.10
C ARG A 98 -13.16 20.63 17.97
N CYS A 99 -13.02 19.30 17.90
CA CYS A 99 -13.57 18.45 16.82
C CYS A 99 -14.44 17.33 17.37
N ARG A 100 -15.41 16.88 16.57
CA ARG A 100 -16.25 15.72 16.93
C ARG A 100 -15.56 14.40 16.61
N LYS A 101 -15.94 13.33 17.30
CA LYS A 101 -15.44 11.96 17.03
C LYS A 101 -15.60 11.53 15.58
N SER A 102 -16.73 11.86 14.94
CA SER A 102 -16.97 11.55 13.52
C SER A 102 -16.10 12.39 12.57
N GLU A 103 -15.84 13.65 12.89
CA GLU A 103 -14.97 14.53 12.09
C GLU A 103 -13.52 14.07 12.18
N TRP A 104 -13.08 13.67 13.38
CA TRP A 104 -11.78 13.07 13.58
C TRP A 104 -11.60 11.77 12.82
N TRP A 105 -12.56 10.86 12.90
CA TRP A 105 -12.49 9.59 12.20
C TRP A 105 -12.34 9.76 10.69
N VAL A 106 -13.15 10.64 10.07
CA VAL A 106 -13.03 10.95 8.65
C VAL A 106 -11.66 11.55 8.34
N ALA A 107 -11.17 12.47 9.17
CA ALA A 107 -9.84 13.05 8.99
C ALA A 107 -8.73 12.00 9.09
N GLU A 108 -8.84 11.03 10.00
CA GLU A 108 -7.85 9.97 10.18
C GLU A 108 -7.85 8.96 9.03
N VAL A 109 -9.03 8.61 8.50
CA VAL A 109 -9.17 7.77 7.30
C VAL A 109 -8.58 8.48 6.07
N LEU A 110 -8.85 9.78 5.89
CA LEU A 110 -8.25 10.55 4.80
C LEU A 110 -6.73 10.71 4.97
N PHE A 111 -6.27 10.93 6.20
CA PHE A 111 -4.85 11.04 6.53
C PHE A 111 -4.10 9.76 6.14
N THR A 112 -4.58 8.60 6.59
CA THR A 112 -3.98 7.29 6.25
C THR A 112 -3.96 7.06 4.75
N ALA A 113 -5.05 7.37 4.04
CA ALA A 113 -5.10 7.25 2.57
C ALA A 113 -4.08 8.16 1.86
N ILE A 114 -3.92 9.41 2.30
CA ILE A 114 -2.95 10.35 1.71
C ILE A 114 -1.51 9.88 1.92
N ILE A 115 -1.17 9.41 3.12
CA ILE A 115 0.19 8.93 3.42
C ILE A 115 0.53 7.70 2.58
N ILE A 116 -0.38 6.73 2.49
CA ILE A 116 -0.20 5.54 1.65
C ILE A 116 -0.04 5.94 0.18
N ALA A 117 -0.94 6.76 -0.35
CA ALA A 117 -0.84 7.24 -1.73
C ALA A 117 0.48 7.97 -2.00
N GLY A 118 0.95 8.79 -1.06
CA GLY A 118 2.24 9.49 -1.13
C GLY A 118 3.44 8.54 -1.17
N LEU A 119 3.48 7.53 -0.29
CA LEU A 119 4.57 6.54 -0.28
C LEU A 119 4.60 5.72 -1.57
N TYR A 120 3.45 5.27 -2.08
CA TYR A 120 3.39 4.49 -3.32
C TYR A 120 3.68 5.33 -4.57
N ALA A 121 3.24 6.59 -4.60
CA ALA A 121 3.64 7.53 -5.65
C ALA A 121 5.15 7.77 -5.63
N MET A 122 5.74 7.91 -4.45
CA MET A 122 7.19 8.04 -4.29
C MET A 122 7.92 6.77 -4.73
N LEU A 123 7.42 5.58 -4.41
CA LEU A 123 7.97 4.30 -4.88
C LEU A 123 8.01 4.23 -6.41
N LEU A 124 6.89 4.53 -7.07
CA LEU A 124 6.82 4.56 -8.54
C LEU A 124 7.77 5.62 -9.13
N LEU A 125 7.77 6.83 -8.57
CA LEU A 125 8.62 7.91 -9.07
C LEU A 125 10.11 7.57 -8.94
N LEU A 126 10.54 7.08 -7.77
CA LEU A 126 11.93 6.72 -7.54
C LEU A 126 12.36 5.54 -8.40
N THR A 127 11.52 4.52 -8.56
CA THR A 127 11.84 3.39 -9.46
C THR A 127 12.04 3.86 -10.90
N VAL A 128 11.16 4.72 -11.42
CA VAL A 128 11.30 5.29 -12.76
C VAL A 128 12.56 6.13 -12.89
N LEU A 129 12.81 7.07 -11.96
CA LEU A 129 13.98 7.95 -12.00
C LEU A 129 15.30 7.19 -11.94
N LEU A 130 15.39 6.16 -11.09
CA LEU A 130 16.57 5.33 -10.95
C LEU A 130 16.78 4.38 -12.14
N ALA A 131 15.72 4.04 -12.88
CA ALA A 131 15.77 3.17 -14.05
C ALA A 131 16.31 3.88 -15.31
N ILE A 132 16.17 5.22 -15.41
CA ILE A 132 16.54 6.02 -16.60
C ILE A 132 17.90 5.64 -17.21
N PRO A 133 19.00 5.44 -16.44
CA PRO A 133 20.32 5.21 -17.03
C PRO A 133 20.44 3.92 -17.86
N GLY A 134 19.57 2.93 -17.62
CA GLY A 134 19.63 1.61 -18.26
C GLY A 134 18.36 1.23 -19.03
N ALA A 135 17.46 2.20 -19.23
CA ALA A 135 16.13 1.92 -19.75
C ALA A 135 15.71 2.85 -20.88
N TYR A 136 14.82 2.38 -21.74
CA TYR A 136 14.17 3.21 -22.75
C TYR A 136 12.77 3.65 -22.30
N ALA A 137 12.33 4.82 -22.79
CA ALA A 137 11.08 5.44 -22.36
C ALA A 137 9.84 5.07 -23.20
N LYS A 138 10.03 4.48 -24.38
CA LYS A 138 8.93 4.07 -25.27
C LYS A 138 8.05 3.03 -24.59
N ASP A 139 6.73 3.22 -24.59
CA ASP A 139 5.75 2.35 -23.90
C ASP A 139 5.52 1.02 -24.63
N VAL A 140 6.57 0.22 -24.72
CA VAL A 140 6.59 -1.11 -25.33
C VAL A 140 7.39 -2.02 -24.42
N TRP A 141 6.88 -3.23 -24.18
CA TRP A 141 7.60 -4.24 -23.42
C TRP A 141 8.94 -4.59 -24.03
N SER A 142 9.93 -4.82 -23.19
CA SER A 142 11.23 -5.28 -23.61
C SER A 142 11.16 -6.73 -24.06
N MET A 143 12.12 -7.12 -24.90
CA MET A 143 12.32 -8.53 -25.26
C MET A 143 12.59 -9.37 -23.99
N TYR A 144 13.19 -8.73 -22.98
CA TYR A 144 13.45 -9.30 -21.68
C TYR A 144 12.16 -9.62 -20.91
N ALA A 145 11.21 -8.69 -20.84
CA ALA A 145 9.95 -8.89 -20.14
C ALA A 145 9.04 -9.91 -20.84
N SER A 146 9.11 -9.97 -22.18
CA SER A 146 8.22 -10.80 -23.01
C SER A 146 8.67 -12.25 -23.22
N SER A 147 9.87 -12.62 -22.78
CA SER A 147 10.42 -13.95 -23.02
C SER A 147 10.74 -14.71 -21.72
N PRO A 148 10.17 -15.91 -21.51
CA PRO A 148 10.50 -16.76 -20.36
C PRO A 148 11.94 -17.30 -20.41
N ALA A 149 12.61 -17.19 -21.57
CA ALA A 149 14.00 -17.63 -21.75
C ALA A 149 15.01 -16.87 -20.86
N TYR A 150 14.62 -15.71 -20.32
CA TYR A 150 15.47 -14.89 -19.44
C TYR A 150 15.28 -15.18 -17.95
N GLY A 151 14.68 -16.32 -17.60
CA GLY A 151 14.56 -16.79 -16.21
C GLY A 151 13.44 -16.11 -15.40
N ASN A 152 12.57 -15.35 -16.04
CA ASN A 152 11.38 -14.78 -15.41
C ASN A 152 10.15 -15.56 -15.84
N ALA A 153 9.51 -16.29 -14.92
CA ALA A 153 8.25 -16.96 -15.21
C ALA A 153 7.06 -15.98 -15.22
N ASP A 154 7.10 -14.95 -14.37
CA ASP A 154 5.93 -14.10 -14.08
C ASP A 154 5.81 -12.87 -14.99
N LEU A 155 6.94 -12.23 -15.35
CA LEU A 155 6.95 -11.07 -16.26
C LEU A 155 6.33 -11.40 -17.63
N PRO A 156 6.67 -12.51 -18.31
CA PRO A 156 6.07 -12.86 -19.58
C PRO A 156 4.55 -13.02 -19.49
N VAL A 157 4.05 -13.61 -18.39
CA VAL A 157 2.61 -13.72 -18.13
C VAL A 157 1.97 -12.33 -18.04
N VAL A 158 2.61 -11.39 -17.34
CA VAL A 158 2.14 -10.01 -17.26
C VAL A 158 2.20 -9.30 -18.62
N THR A 159 3.26 -9.50 -19.42
CA THR A 159 3.35 -8.88 -20.75
C THR A 159 2.31 -9.40 -21.75
N LEU A 160 1.93 -10.67 -21.65
CA LEU A 160 0.84 -11.25 -22.45
C LEU A 160 -0.51 -10.72 -21.99
N GLN A 161 -0.63 -10.43 -20.70
CA GLN A 161 -1.85 -9.95 -20.10
C GLN A 161 -2.04 -8.45 -20.24
N TYR A 162 -1.00 -7.63 -20.35
CA TYR A 162 -1.10 -6.17 -20.39
C TYR A 162 -0.46 -5.63 -21.67
N SER A 163 -1.21 -4.83 -22.45
CA SER A 163 -0.74 -4.32 -23.74
C SER A 163 0.44 -3.36 -23.64
N SER A 164 0.64 -2.68 -22.50
CA SER A 164 1.78 -1.80 -22.31
C SER A 164 2.32 -1.76 -20.87
N PRO A 165 3.64 -1.51 -20.69
CA PRO A 165 4.27 -1.37 -19.38
C PRO A 165 3.64 -0.29 -18.49
N SER A 166 3.29 0.86 -19.06
CA SER A 166 2.69 1.96 -18.31
C SER A 166 1.32 1.58 -17.72
N VAL A 167 0.50 0.86 -18.49
CA VAL A 167 -0.81 0.37 -18.04
C VAL A 167 -0.64 -0.67 -16.93
N ALA A 168 0.31 -1.60 -17.09
CA ALA A 168 0.63 -2.57 -16.04
C ALA A 168 1.12 -1.90 -14.75
N ALA A 169 1.96 -0.86 -14.85
CA ALA A 169 2.42 -0.10 -13.70
C ALA A 169 1.26 0.62 -12.98
N LEU A 170 0.31 1.18 -13.72
CA LEU A 170 -0.89 1.80 -13.13
C LEU A 170 -1.76 0.79 -12.39
N PHE A 171 -1.99 -0.40 -12.97
CA PHE A 171 -2.74 -1.46 -12.28
C PHE A 171 -1.99 -2.00 -11.07
N ALA A 172 -0.67 -2.17 -11.15
CA ALA A 172 0.15 -2.57 -10.01
C ALA A 172 0.04 -1.55 -8.88
N LEU A 173 0.16 -0.27 -9.20
CA LEU A 173 0.00 0.82 -8.25
C LEU A 173 -1.39 0.80 -7.60
N LEU A 174 -2.45 0.65 -8.39
CA LEU A 174 -3.82 0.59 -7.89
C LEU A 174 -4.02 -0.58 -6.93
N PHE A 175 -3.63 -1.79 -7.32
CA PHE A 175 -3.82 -2.98 -6.50
C PHE A 175 -3.00 -2.93 -5.21
N GLN A 176 -1.77 -2.42 -5.27
CA GLN A 176 -0.96 -2.25 -4.07
C GLN A 176 -1.49 -1.15 -3.15
N LEU A 177 -2.02 -0.07 -3.70
CA LEU A 177 -2.65 0.98 -2.91
C LEU A 177 -3.88 0.46 -2.18
N LEU A 178 -4.75 -0.29 -2.87
CA LEU A 178 -5.92 -0.94 -2.27
C LEU A 178 -5.53 -1.96 -1.20
N HIS A 179 -4.49 -2.75 -1.45
CA HIS A 179 -3.93 -3.70 -0.50
C HIS A 179 -3.42 -2.99 0.77
N ALA A 180 -2.50 -2.04 0.62
CA ALA A 180 -1.95 -1.31 1.75
C ALA A 180 -3.03 -0.54 2.52
N LEU A 181 -4.01 0.03 1.83
CA LEU A 181 -5.12 0.74 2.46
C LEU A 181 -5.95 -0.20 3.34
N SER A 182 -6.31 -1.38 2.84
CA SER A 182 -7.08 -2.36 3.64
C SER A 182 -6.29 -2.85 4.85
N ILE A 183 -5.00 -3.16 4.71
CA ILE A 183 -4.16 -3.57 5.84
C ILE A 183 -4.03 -2.45 6.90
N VAL A 184 -3.82 -1.21 6.48
CA VAL A 184 -3.73 -0.08 7.42
C VAL A 184 -5.07 0.23 8.07
N GLN A 185 -6.18 0.15 7.34
CA GLN A 185 -7.51 0.30 7.92
C GLN A 185 -7.83 -0.82 8.92
N LEU A 186 -7.38 -2.04 8.68
CA LEU A 186 -7.45 -3.13 9.66
C LEU A 186 -6.64 -2.80 10.93
N VAL A 187 -5.40 -2.31 10.78
CA VAL A 187 -4.55 -1.86 11.90
C VAL A 187 -5.26 -0.75 12.70
N MET A 188 -5.82 0.24 12.00
CA MET A 188 -6.58 1.32 12.62
C MET A 188 -7.81 0.79 13.37
N THR A 189 -8.57 -0.12 12.77
CA THR A 189 -9.74 -0.77 13.39
C THR A 189 -9.35 -1.52 14.65
N ALA A 190 -8.26 -2.29 14.59
CA ALA A 190 -7.74 -3.02 15.74
C ALA A 190 -7.26 -2.08 16.87
N ASN A 191 -6.58 -0.99 16.53
CA ASN A 191 -6.17 0.04 17.49
C ASN A 191 -7.37 0.77 18.12
N MET A 192 -8.48 0.93 17.38
CA MET A 192 -9.70 1.52 17.93
C MET A 192 -10.45 0.59 18.87
N LEU A 193 -10.41 -0.71 18.62
CA LEU A 193 -11.10 -1.75 19.40
C LEU A 193 -10.28 -2.25 20.60
N SER A 194 -8.96 -2.21 20.51
CA SER A 194 -8.05 -2.66 21.57
C SER A 194 -7.58 -1.49 22.42
N THR A 195 -7.47 -1.71 23.73
CA THR A 195 -6.83 -0.77 24.65
C THR A 195 -5.30 -0.82 24.59
N HIS A 196 -4.73 -1.75 23.83
CA HIS A 196 -3.30 -1.95 23.69
C HIS A 196 -2.88 -1.81 22.23
N ASN A 197 -1.65 -1.36 21.98
CA ASN A 197 -1.07 -1.11 20.64
C ASN A 197 -0.81 -2.42 19.86
N ARG A 198 -1.87 -3.20 19.63
CA ARG A 198 -1.83 -4.51 18.98
C ARG A 198 -2.16 -4.45 17.49
N GLY A 199 -2.56 -3.28 16.95
CA GLY A 199 -2.94 -3.14 15.56
C GLY A 199 -1.82 -3.57 14.60
N ILE A 200 -0.58 -3.14 14.84
CA ILE A 200 0.58 -3.52 14.03
C ILE A 200 0.78 -5.03 14.03
N ALA A 201 0.71 -5.67 15.21
CA ALA A 201 0.88 -7.11 15.34
C ALA A 201 -0.18 -7.87 14.53
N ILE A 202 -1.42 -7.39 14.53
CA ILE A 202 -2.52 -7.95 13.71
C ILE A 202 -2.25 -7.74 12.22
N GLY A 203 -1.87 -6.54 11.80
CA GLY A 203 -1.54 -6.25 10.39
C GLY A 203 -0.40 -7.13 9.87
N VAL A 204 0.69 -7.25 10.62
CA VAL A 204 1.82 -8.12 10.29
C VAL A 204 1.42 -9.60 10.29
N ALA A 205 0.59 -10.04 11.23
CA ALA A 205 0.10 -11.42 11.26
C ALA A 205 -0.75 -11.74 10.03
N VAL A 206 -1.64 -10.83 9.60
CA VAL A 206 -2.44 -11.02 8.38
C VAL A 206 -1.57 -11.10 7.14
N GLU A 207 -0.59 -10.21 7.00
CA GLU A 207 0.39 -10.26 5.90
C GLU A 207 1.17 -11.58 5.88
N LEU A 208 1.69 -12.00 7.03
CA LEU A 208 2.47 -13.24 7.14
C LEU A 208 1.63 -14.48 6.82
N VAL A 209 0.40 -14.55 7.33
CA VAL A 209 -0.52 -15.64 7.02
C VAL A 209 -0.82 -15.65 5.52
N CYS A 210 -1.12 -14.49 4.92
CA CYS A 210 -1.40 -14.41 3.50
C CYS A 210 -0.19 -14.82 2.64
N TYR A 211 1.01 -14.39 3.03
CA TYR A 211 2.26 -14.77 2.40
C TYR A 211 2.52 -16.28 2.49
N CYS A 212 2.36 -16.89 3.68
CA CYS A 212 2.55 -18.33 3.86
C CYS A 212 1.55 -19.13 3.01
N MET A 213 0.28 -18.74 2.98
CA MET A 213 -0.74 -19.44 2.19
C MET A 213 -0.44 -19.38 0.68
N GLU A 214 0.11 -18.26 0.21
CA GLU A 214 0.55 -18.11 -1.17
C GLU A 214 1.80 -18.95 -1.47
N LEU A 215 2.75 -19.00 -0.53
CA LEU A 215 3.94 -19.86 -0.63
C LEU A 215 3.57 -21.34 -0.74
N PHE A 216 2.56 -21.80 -0.01
CA PHE A 216 2.03 -23.16 -0.08
C PHE A 216 1.06 -23.40 -1.25
N LYS A 217 0.85 -22.40 -2.12
CA LYS A 217 -0.01 -22.48 -3.32
C LYS A 217 -1.42 -22.98 -3.02
N ILE A 218 -2.03 -22.46 -1.96
CA ILE A 218 -3.40 -22.84 -1.58
C ILE A 218 -4.40 -22.11 -2.49
N ASP A 219 -4.83 -22.78 -3.56
CA ASP A 219 -5.59 -22.16 -4.66
C ASP A 219 -6.92 -21.52 -4.25
N TRP A 220 -7.66 -22.11 -3.30
CA TRP A 220 -8.92 -21.53 -2.83
C TRP A 220 -8.71 -20.25 -2.01
N PHE A 221 -7.55 -20.12 -1.36
CA PHE A 221 -7.24 -18.98 -0.50
C PHE A 221 -6.93 -17.72 -1.32
N ARG A 222 -6.39 -17.87 -2.54
CA ARG A 222 -6.11 -16.74 -3.45
C ARG A 222 -7.34 -15.86 -3.73
N TYR A 223 -8.55 -16.43 -3.70
CA TYR A 223 -9.80 -15.69 -3.92
C TYR A 223 -10.22 -14.82 -2.73
N ILE A 224 -9.70 -15.07 -1.54
CA ILE A 224 -10.07 -14.36 -0.30
C ILE A 224 -8.85 -13.60 0.25
N SER A 225 -7.65 -13.96 -0.23
CA SER A 225 -6.39 -13.34 0.14
C SER A 225 -6.31 -11.89 -0.34
N VAL A 226 -6.12 -10.99 0.62
CA VAL A 226 -5.78 -9.59 0.38
C VAL A 226 -4.45 -9.49 -0.38
N TYR A 227 -3.54 -10.44 -0.16
CA TYR A 227 -2.24 -10.53 -0.83
C TYR A 227 -2.33 -11.07 -2.25
N GLY A 228 -2.96 -12.24 -2.43
CA GLY A 228 -3.05 -12.91 -3.74
C GLY A 228 -3.78 -12.06 -4.78
N ARG A 229 -4.81 -11.31 -4.37
CA ARG A 229 -5.54 -10.40 -5.25
C ARG A 229 -4.75 -9.16 -5.66
N SER A 230 -3.70 -8.81 -4.92
CA SER A 230 -2.85 -7.64 -5.23
C SER A 230 -1.88 -7.90 -6.39
N MET A 231 -1.71 -9.15 -6.80
CA MET A 231 -0.79 -9.58 -7.86
C MET A 231 -1.34 -9.29 -9.26
N LEU A 232 -0.48 -8.78 -10.14
CA LEU A 232 -0.84 -8.56 -11.54
C LEU A 232 -1.12 -9.88 -12.29
N THR A 233 -0.29 -10.91 -12.06
CA THR A 233 -0.38 -12.23 -12.70
C THR A 233 -1.74 -12.92 -12.47
N TRP A 234 -2.36 -12.66 -11.32
CA TRP A 234 -3.68 -13.17 -10.97
C TRP A 234 -4.83 -12.50 -11.75
N ASN A 235 -4.76 -11.18 -11.86
CA ASN A 235 -5.83 -10.37 -12.44
C ASN A 235 -5.82 -10.44 -13.97
N GLY A 236 -4.66 -10.22 -14.60
CA GLY A 236 -4.51 -10.00 -16.04
C GLY A 236 -5.42 -8.90 -16.61
N MET A 237 -5.37 -8.61 -17.92
CA MET A 237 -6.41 -7.77 -18.57
C MET A 237 -7.77 -8.46 -18.67
N ASN A 238 -8.08 -9.44 -17.82
CA ASN A 238 -9.45 -9.89 -17.67
C ASN A 238 -10.22 -8.81 -16.88
N ALA A 239 -10.95 -7.95 -17.59
CA ALA A 239 -11.76 -6.89 -17.01
C ALA A 239 -12.67 -7.42 -15.87
N ALA A 240 -13.15 -8.66 -15.97
CA ALA A 240 -13.95 -9.28 -14.92
C ALA A 240 -13.15 -9.53 -13.63
N ARG A 241 -11.91 -10.01 -13.72
CA ARG A 241 -11.06 -10.26 -12.53
C ARG A 241 -10.59 -8.97 -11.89
N THR A 242 -10.16 -8.00 -12.70
CA THR A 242 -9.81 -6.66 -12.23
C THR A 242 -10.98 -6.01 -11.49
N TRP A 243 -12.19 -6.08 -12.04
CA TRP A 243 -13.39 -5.58 -11.37
C TRP A 243 -13.69 -6.33 -10.07
N GLN A 244 -13.59 -7.66 -10.06
CA GLN A 244 -13.76 -8.47 -8.85
C GLN A 244 -12.77 -8.10 -7.76
N THR A 245 -11.52 -7.80 -8.11
CA THR A 245 -10.49 -7.39 -7.16
C THR A 245 -10.76 -6.00 -6.59
N VAL A 246 -11.11 -5.03 -7.43
CA VAL A 246 -11.51 -3.69 -6.96
C VAL A 246 -12.75 -3.77 -6.07
N ALA A 247 -13.76 -4.56 -6.47
CA ALA A 247 -14.98 -4.77 -5.69
C ALA A 247 -14.68 -5.47 -4.35
N PHE A 248 -13.76 -6.44 -4.33
CA PHE A 248 -13.31 -7.11 -3.10
C PHE A 248 -12.71 -6.13 -2.11
N TYR A 249 -11.74 -5.31 -2.53
CA TYR A 249 -11.12 -4.31 -1.65
C TYR A 249 -12.12 -3.24 -1.23
N ALA A 250 -13.01 -2.79 -2.12
CA ALA A 250 -14.04 -1.82 -1.79
C ALA A 250 -15.01 -2.36 -0.72
N LEU A 251 -15.41 -3.64 -0.83
CA LEU A 251 -16.28 -4.30 0.15
C LEU A 251 -15.57 -4.50 1.48
N LEU A 252 -14.30 -4.93 1.47
CA LEU A 252 -13.48 -5.08 2.67
C LEU A 252 -13.32 -3.74 3.39
N LEU A 253 -12.97 -2.68 2.66
CA LEU A 253 -12.84 -1.33 3.19
C LEU A 253 -14.18 -0.83 3.75
N ALA A 254 -15.29 -1.06 3.04
CA ALA A 254 -16.61 -0.66 3.53
C ALA A 254 -16.98 -1.36 4.85
N LEU A 255 -16.63 -2.65 4.98
CA LEU A 255 -16.84 -3.42 6.20
C LEU A 255 -15.98 -2.89 7.35
N GLU A 256 -14.69 -2.65 7.11
CA GLU A 256 -13.78 -2.05 8.09
C GLU A 256 -14.27 -0.68 8.55
N LEU A 257 -14.63 0.21 7.62
CA LEU A 257 -15.17 1.54 7.93
C LEU A 257 -16.49 1.46 8.73
N ALA A 258 -17.35 0.47 8.43
CA ALA A 258 -18.57 0.24 9.20
C ALA A 258 -18.27 -0.21 10.64
N VAL A 259 -17.31 -1.13 10.81
CA VAL A 259 -16.84 -1.58 12.13
C VAL A 259 -16.21 -0.43 12.91
N GLN A 260 -15.34 0.36 12.28
CA GLN A 260 -14.74 1.56 12.89
C GLN A 260 -15.83 2.54 13.33
N ARG A 261 -16.84 2.79 12.49
CA ARG A 261 -17.95 3.69 12.82
C ARG A 261 -18.78 3.21 14.01
N LEU A 262 -18.97 1.89 14.15
CA LEU A 262 -19.59 1.29 15.34
C LEU A 262 -18.69 1.43 16.57
N ALA A 263 -17.39 1.19 16.41
CA ALA A 263 -16.38 1.32 17.46
C ALA A 263 -16.31 2.76 18.01
N LEU A 264 -16.49 3.80 17.18
CA LEU A 264 -16.50 5.21 17.61
C LEU A 264 -17.48 5.51 18.74
N ARG A 265 -18.59 4.76 18.84
CA ARG A 265 -19.58 4.94 19.92
C ARG A 265 -18.98 4.58 21.28
N ARG A 266 -18.11 3.57 21.31
CA ARG A 266 -17.45 3.04 22.52
C ARG A 266 -16.02 3.55 22.69
N HIS A 267 -15.43 4.12 21.64
CA HIS A 267 -14.04 4.55 21.64
C HIS A 267 -13.81 5.74 22.58
N SER A 268 -12.97 5.54 23.58
CA SER A 268 -12.36 6.58 24.41
C SER A 268 -10.98 6.90 23.82
N PHE A 269 -10.69 8.18 23.57
CA PHE A 269 -9.38 8.58 23.06
C PHE A 269 -8.28 8.17 24.04
N ILE A 270 -7.37 7.31 23.59
CA ILE A 270 -6.22 6.88 24.38
C ILE A 270 -5.07 7.83 24.06
N CYS A 271 -4.54 8.50 25.09
CA CYS A 271 -3.38 9.36 24.97
C CYS A 271 -2.11 8.53 25.13
N LEU A 272 -1.18 8.65 24.18
CA LEU A 272 0.16 8.09 24.33
C LEU A 272 0.87 8.78 25.49
N ARG A 273 1.15 8.05 26.57
CA ARG A 273 2.06 8.50 27.63
C ARG A 273 3.47 8.47 27.04
N THR A 274 4.05 9.64 26.83
CA THR A 274 5.49 9.78 26.65
C THR A 274 6.13 9.57 28.02
N GLU A 275 6.82 8.44 28.19
CA GLU A 275 7.91 8.34 29.17
C GLU A 275 9.07 9.24 28.73
#